data_AF-A0A372R4M1-F1
#
_entry.id   AF-A0A372R4M1-F1
#
_cell.length_a   1.000
_cell.length_b   1.000
_cell.length_c   1.000
_cell.angle_alpha   90.00
_cell.angle_beta   90.00
_cell.angle_gamma   90.00
#
_symmetry.space_group_name_H-M   'P 1'
#
loop_
_entity.id
_entity.type
_entity.pdbx_description
1 polymer ?
#
loop_
_entity_poly.entity_id
_entity_poly.type
_entity_poly.pdbx_seq_one_letter_code
_entity_poly.pdbx_strand_id
1 'polypeptide(L)'
;MPLSIFKTKLVRILSNILNSTSKFEIETISAYPLQGYHAEKKPYIRVRIWNHYDQYNALKAVYTIGMCTASDDLICQYYYRKVACEERLPLSSWVTLSNYSYILSENSYLFQISVVHWKDDSNSLKQICLVDVETAPDPRWTTIICKNQVNLLKAFTLYWKLLALDIQIGFNNSQYDWRFIVEKAKKLGVLEWMYNQISLKPSSLEKILKWQYQYSAIKVNNRDFHSKHLKIPGYVAIDV
;
A
#
# COMPACT_ATOMS: atom_id res chain seq x y z
N MET A 1 31.34 -23.42 -19.81
CA MET A 1 32.32 -22.42 -19.33
C MET A 1 32.40 -22.51 -17.81
N PRO A 2 33.60 -22.60 -17.21
CA PRO A 2 33.77 -22.60 -15.76
C PRO A 2 33.19 -21.35 -15.10
N LEU A 3 32.63 -21.50 -13.88
CA LEU A 3 31.99 -20.40 -13.15
C LEU A 3 32.95 -19.23 -12.87
N SER A 4 34.23 -19.53 -12.59
CA SER A 4 35.28 -18.52 -12.39
C SER A 4 35.50 -17.65 -13.63
N ILE A 5 35.58 -18.28 -14.81
CA ILE A 5 35.76 -17.58 -16.09
C ILE A 5 34.53 -16.74 -16.42
N PHE A 6 33.33 -17.28 -16.17
CA PHE A 6 32.09 -16.53 -16.33
C PHE A 6 32.04 -15.30 -15.42
N LYS A 7 32.38 -15.46 -14.13
CA LYS A 7 32.43 -14.37 -13.15
C LYS A 7 33.39 -13.26 -13.59
N THR A 8 34.60 -13.61 -14.01
CA THR A 8 35.59 -12.61 -14.49
C THR A 8 35.09 -11.86 -15.72
N LYS A 9 34.45 -12.56 -16.67
CA LYS A 9 33.86 -11.93 -17.86
C LYS A 9 32.74 -10.96 -17.48
N LEU A 10 31.86 -11.36 -16.55
CA LEU A 10 30.76 -10.53 -16.05
C LEU A 10 31.27 -9.29 -15.32
N VAL A 11 32.24 -9.43 -14.40
CA VAL A 11 32.88 -8.30 -13.70
C VAL A 11 33.41 -7.28 -14.69
N ARG A 12 34.15 -7.72 -15.72
CA ARG A 12 34.70 -6.83 -16.74
C ARG A 12 33.62 -6.04 -17.48
N ILE A 13 32.52 -6.70 -17.85
CA ILE A 13 31.38 -6.04 -18.52
C ILE A 13 30.77 -4.98 -17.60
N LEU A 14 30.48 -5.35 -16.34
CA LEU A 14 29.85 -4.46 -15.38
C LEU A 14 30.74 -3.25 -15.04
N SER A 15 32.04 -3.47 -14.80
CA SER A 15 32.98 -2.39 -14.51
C SER A 15 33.10 -1.40 -15.67
N ASN A 16 33.09 -1.89 -16.91
CA ASN A 16 33.14 -1.02 -18.09
C ASN A 16 31.88 -0.17 -18.24
N ILE A 17 30.70 -0.74 -17.96
CA ILE A 17 29.42 -0.02 -18.07
C ILE A 17 29.22 0.98 -16.92
N LEU A 18 29.63 0.60 -15.71
CA LEU A 18 29.42 1.40 -14.50
C LEU A 18 30.56 2.40 -14.25
N ASN A 19 31.65 2.30 -15.01
CA ASN A 19 32.90 3.05 -14.83
C ASN A 19 33.52 2.89 -13.43
N SER A 20 33.20 1.81 -12.72
CA SER A 20 33.75 1.50 -11.41
C SER A 20 33.47 0.05 -10.99
N THR A 21 34.39 -0.53 -10.22
CA THR A 21 34.19 -1.79 -9.49
C THR A 21 33.51 -1.60 -8.13
N SER A 22 33.51 -0.38 -7.57
CA SER A 22 32.91 -0.08 -6.26
C SER A 22 31.39 0.04 -6.29
N LYS A 23 30.79 0.08 -7.48
CA LYS A 23 29.35 0.29 -7.68
C LYS A 23 28.49 -0.98 -7.58
N PHE A 24 29.13 -2.13 -7.46
CA PHE A 24 28.43 -3.40 -7.39
C PHE A 24 29.19 -4.41 -6.53
N GLU A 25 28.45 -5.38 -5.99
CA GLU A 25 28.97 -6.53 -5.29
C GLU A 25 28.51 -7.80 -6.01
N ILE A 26 29.36 -8.83 -6.03
CA ILE A 26 29.04 -10.12 -6.64
C ILE A 26 29.19 -11.24 -5.63
N GLU A 27 28.11 -11.99 -5.44
CA GLU A 27 28.06 -13.20 -4.63
C GLU A 27 27.67 -14.41 -5.49
N THR A 28 28.15 -15.59 -5.12
CA THR A 28 27.71 -16.85 -5.73
C THR A 28 26.67 -17.47 -4.80
N ILE A 29 25.50 -17.78 -5.35
CA ILE A 29 24.38 -18.37 -4.61
C ILE A 29 23.97 -19.68 -5.25
N SER A 30 23.25 -20.51 -4.50
CA SER A 30 22.60 -21.71 -5.03
C SER A 30 21.10 -21.54 -4.97
N ALA A 31 20.42 -21.62 -6.13
CA ALA A 31 18.98 -21.39 -6.25
C ALA A 31 18.34 -22.35 -7.25
N TYR A 32 17.03 -22.58 -7.15
CA TYR A 32 16.30 -23.35 -8.14
C TYR A 32 16.12 -22.53 -9.42
N PRO A 33 16.32 -23.11 -10.62
CA PRO A 33 16.03 -22.41 -11.85
C PRO A 33 14.56 -22.03 -11.99
N LEU A 34 14.30 -20.85 -12.52
CA LEU A 34 12.94 -20.40 -12.81
C LEU A 34 12.32 -21.11 -14.03
N GLN A 35 13.15 -21.58 -14.96
CA GLN A 35 12.71 -22.26 -16.17
C GLN A 35 12.82 -23.78 -16.03
N GLY A 36 11.66 -24.43 -16.09
CA GLY A 36 11.52 -25.87 -15.94
C GLY A 36 11.61 -26.34 -14.49
N TYR A 37 11.21 -27.59 -14.26
CA TYR A 37 11.36 -28.23 -12.96
C TYR A 37 12.76 -28.81 -12.81
N HIS A 38 13.44 -28.51 -11.70
CA HIS A 38 14.73 -29.10 -11.35
C HIS A 38 14.67 -29.54 -9.89
N ALA A 39 15.03 -30.80 -9.61
CA ALA A 39 15.06 -31.33 -8.26
C ALA A 39 16.19 -30.74 -7.40
N GLU A 40 17.23 -30.21 -8.05
CA GLU A 40 18.43 -29.68 -7.40
C GLU A 40 18.63 -28.20 -7.72
N LYS A 41 19.24 -27.48 -6.76
CA LYS A 41 19.64 -26.09 -6.94
C LYS A 41 20.87 -25.98 -7.85
N LYS A 42 20.91 -24.94 -8.67
CA LYS A 42 22.04 -24.62 -9.54
C LYS A 42 22.80 -23.39 -9.04
N PRO A 43 24.09 -23.26 -9.34
CA PRO A 43 24.86 -22.07 -9.00
C PRO A 43 24.40 -20.88 -9.86
N TYR A 44 24.15 -19.75 -9.21
CA TYR A 44 23.86 -18.46 -9.81
C TYR A 44 24.87 -17.42 -9.33
N ILE A 45 25.08 -16.40 -10.15
CA ILE A 45 25.80 -15.20 -9.74
C ILE A 45 24.77 -14.12 -9.43
N ARG A 46 24.71 -13.67 -8.18
CA ARG A 46 23.92 -12.50 -7.80
C ARG A 46 24.81 -11.26 -7.86
N VAL A 47 24.31 -10.22 -8.52
CA VAL A 47 24.94 -8.92 -8.61
C VAL A 47 24.09 -7.93 -7.84
N ARG A 48 24.65 -7.33 -6.79
CA ARG A 48 24.01 -6.22 -6.05
C ARG A 48 24.56 -4.92 -6.59
N ILE A 49 23.70 -3.96 -6.87
CA ILE A 49 24.08 -2.64 -7.38
C ILE A 49 23.45 -1.60 -6.46
N TRP A 50 24.20 -0.56 -6.11
CA TRP A 50 23.81 0.38 -5.05
C TRP A 50 22.75 1.39 -5.46
N ASN A 51 22.53 1.57 -6.76
CA ASN A 51 21.49 2.46 -7.25
C ASN A 51 20.77 1.88 -8.46
N HIS A 52 19.56 2.34 -8.60
CA HIS A 52 18.61 1.85 -9.57
C HIS A 52 18.97 2.20 -11.03
N TYR A 53 19.60 3.36 -11.27
CA TYR A 53 20.04 3.77 -12.60
C TYR A 53 21.17 2.87 -13.14
N ASP A 54 22.18 2.62 -12.31
CA ASP A 54 23.29 1.72 -12.60
C ASP A 54 22.78 0.27 -12.77
N GLN A 55 21.79 -0.16 -11.98
CA GLN A 55 21.16 -1.48 -12.13
C GLN A 55 20.54 -1.65 -13.52
N TYR A 56 19.77 -0.66 -13.98
CA TYR A 56 19.18 -0.68 -15.31
C TYR A 56 20.23 -0.76 -16.42
N ASN A 57 21.29 0.05 -16.34
CA ASN A 57 22.37 0.05 -17.34
C ASN A 57 23.12 -1.29 -17.38
N ALA A 58 23.43 -1.85 -16.21
CA ALA A 58 24.06 -3.16 -16.08
C ALA A 58 23.20 -4.28 -16.69
N LEU A 59 21.91 -4.32 -16.36
CA LEU A 59 20.98 -5.33 -16.88
C LEU A 59 20.85 -5.23 -18.40
N LYS A 60 20.70 -4.01 -18.93
CA LYS A 60 20.62 -3.75 -20.37
C LYS A 60 21.89 -4.23 -21.10
N ALA A 61 23.07 -4.01 -20.52
CA ALA A 61 24.33 -4.45 -21.13
C ALA A 61 24.47 -5.98 -21.14
N VAL A 62 24.12 -6.64 -20.04
CA VAL A 62 24.12 -8.11 -19.91
C VAL A 62 23.16 -8.73 -20.93
N TYR A 63 21.97 -8.15 -21.08
CA TYR A 63 20.96 -8.55 -22.07
C TYR A 63 21.46 -8.37 -23.52
N THR A 64 22.08 -7.23 -23.83
CA THR A 64 22.62 -6.92 -25.18
C THR A 64 23.68 -7.93 -25.61
N ILE A 65 24.42 -8.52 -24.66
CA ILE A 65 25.47 -9.51 -24.90
C ILE A 65 24.89 -10.94 -24.98
N GLY A 66 23.57 -11.11 -24.82
CA GLY A 66 22.89 -12.40 -24.91
C GLY A 66 23.11 -13.30 -23.69
N MET A 67 23.47 -12.75 -22.53
CA MET A 67 23.56 -13.52 -21.30
C MET A 67 22.16 -13.75 -20.72
N CYS A 68 21.88 -14.99 -20.31
CA CYS A 68 20.62 -15.32 -19.64
C CYS A 68 20.63 -14.78 -18.21
N THR A 69 19.56 -14.08 -17.87
CA THR A 69 19.30 -13.55 -16.54
C THR A 69 18.07 -14.25 -15.94
N ALA A 70 17.96 -14.26 -14.61
CA ALA A 70 16.90 -14.97 -13.89
C ALA A 70 15.97 -14.02 -13.12
N SER A 71 16.10 -12.71 -13.29
CA SER A 71 15.28 -11.71 -12.58
C SER A 71 15.30 -10.43 -13.40
N ASP A 72 14.48 -10.42 -14.44
CA ASP A 72 14.68 -9.57 -15.61
C ASP A 72 13.62 -8.49 -15.67
N ASP A 73 13.74 -7.49 -14.79
CA ASP A 73 12.91 -6.30 -14.89
C ASP A 73 13.70 -5.18 -15.57
N LEU A 74 13.58 -5.12 -16.90
CA LEU A 74 14.19 -4.07 -17.72
C LEU A 74 13.48 -2.72 -17.54
N ILE A 75 12.34 -2.69 -16.83
CA ILE A 75 11.58 -1.48 -16.59
C ILE A 75 11.96 -0.96 -15.21
N CYS A 76 12.73 0.10 -15.23
CA CYS A 76 13.24 0.75 -14.03
C CYS A 76 12.09 1.18 -13.05
N GLN A 77 10.89 1.45 -13.56
CA GLN A 77 9.76 1.83 -12.70
C GLN A 77 9.23 0.70 -11.79
N TYR A 78 9.63 -0.55 -12.01
CA TYR A 78 9.10 -1.72 -11.29
C TYR A 78 10.03 -2.25 -10.19
N TYR A 79 11.11 -1.56 -9.86
CA TYR A 79 11.97 -1.89 -8.71
C TYR A 79 11.17 -2.14 -7.41
N TYR A 80 10.14 -1.34 -7.14
CA TYR A 80 9.29 -1.53 -5.95
C TYR A 80 8.53 -2.86 -5.94
N ARG A 81 8.17 -3.41 -7.10
CA ARG A 81 7.55 -4.75 -7.18
C ARG A 81 8.55 -5.83 -6.82
N LYS A 82 9.81 -5.66 -7.24
CA LYS A 82 10.90 -6.58 -6.88
C LYS A 82 11.12 -6.59 -5.38
N VAL A 83 11.22 -5.41 -4.75
CA VAL A 83 11.31 -5.27 -3.29
C VAL A 83 10.11 -5.93 -2.62
N ALA A 84 8.89 -5.62 -3.06
CA ALA A 84 7.69 -6.22 -2.49
C ALA A 84 7.68 -7.76 -2.60
N CYS A 85 8.10 -8.34 -3.73
CA CYS A 85 8.18 -9.78 -3.88
C CYS A 85 9.26 -10.43 -3.00
N GLU A 86 10.45 -9.83 -2.91
CA GLU A 86 11.55 -10.39 -2.12
C GLU A 86 11.32 -10.27 -0.61
N GLU A 87 10.78 -9.13 -0.18
CA GLU A 87 10.34 -8.87 1.20
C GLU A 87 8.97 -9.47 1.51
N ARG A 88 8.36 -10.14 0.53
CA ARG A 88 7.02 -10.75 0.59
C ARG A 88 5.89 -9.78 0.93
N LEU A 89 6.10 -8.47 0.80
CA LEU A 89 5.10 -7.44 1.09
C LEU A 89 3.84 -7.65 0.24
N PRO A 90 2.66 -7.62 0.85
CA PRO A 90 1.43 -7.81 0.10
C PRO A 90 1.05 -6.50 -0.60
N LEU A 91 0.85 -6.55 -1.91
CA LEU A 91 0.48 -5.37 -2.69
C LEU A 91 -0.95 -4.87 -2.40
N SER A 92 -1.82 -5.73 -1.86
CA SER A 92 -3.25 -5.47 -1.66
C SER A 92 -3.78 -5.97 -0.31
N SER A 93 -2.93 -6.05 0.71
CA SER A 93 -3.36 -6.43 2.07
C SER A 93 -2.88 -5.41 3.08
N TRP A 94 -3.54 -5.40 4.24
CA TRP A 94 -3.06 -4.68 5.40
C TRP A 94 -1.68 -5.18 5.82
N VAL A 95 -0.86 -4.22 6.25
CA VAL A 95 0.43 -4.45 6.90
C VAL A 95 0.45 -3.64 8.19
N THR A 96 1.02 -4.23 9.23
CA THR A 96 1.24 -3.54 10.50
C THR A 96 2.65 -2.93 10.46
N LEU A 97 2.73 -1.62 10.58
CA LEU A 97 4.01 -0.93 10.82
C LEU A 97 4.32 -1.04 12.31
N SER A 98 5.45 -1.63 12.66
CA SER A 98 5.91 -1.79 14.04
C SER A 98 7.35 -1.28 14.20
N ASN A 99 7.77 -1.11 15.46
CA ASN A 99 9.12 -0.66 15.81
C ASN A 99 9.55 0.62 15.08
N TYR A 100 8.60 1.55 14.89
CA TYR A 100 8.88 2.83 14.27
C TYR A 100 9.85 3.62 15.14
N SER A 101 11.05 3.87 14.62
CA SER A 101 12.01 4.77 15.24
C SER A 101 12.53 5.75 14.19
N TYR A 102 12.95 6.92 14.64
CA TYR A 102 13.60 7.88 13.77
C TYR A 102 14.82 8.50 14.45
N ILE A 103 15.81 8.81 13.62
CA ILE A 103 17.01 9.54 14.04
C ILE A 103 17.03 10.86 13.28
N LEU A 104 17.15 11.96 14.02
CA LEU A 104 17.39 13.27 13.44
C LEU A 104 18.89 13.37 13.07
N SER A 105 19.17 13.46 11.79
CA SER A 105 20.46 13.87 11.27
C SER A 105 20.43 15.37 10.97
N GLU A 106 21.58 16.01 10.77
CA GLU A 106 21.74 17.46 10.66
C GLU A 106 20.72 18.14 9.73
N ASN A 107 20.25 17.46 8.67
CA ASN A 107 19.20 17.95 7.75
C ASN A 107 18.24 16.85 7.27
N SER A 108 18.18 15.69 7.90
CA SER A 108 17.34 14.58 7.44
C SER A 108 16.78 13.73 8.58
N TYR A 109 15.65 13.10 8.33
CA TYR A 109 15.08 12.09 9.21
C TYR A 109 15.41 10.71 8.64
N LEU A 110 16.14 9.90 9.39
CA LEU A 110 16.29 8.49 9.10
C LEU A 110 15.17 7.74 9.81
N PHE A 111 14.24 7.15 9.05
CA PHE A 111 13.17 6.33 9.60
C PHE A 111 13.54 4.85 9.53
N GLN A 112 13.33 4.12 10.62
CA GLN A 112 13.40 2.67 10.65
C GLN A 112 12.03 2.12 11.02
N ILE A 113 11.51 1.23 10.19
CA ILE A 113 10.18 0.66 10.34
C ILE A 113 10.27 -0.83 10.06
N SER A 114 9.64 -1.64 10.91
CA SER A 114 9.39 -3.05 10.64
C SER A 114 7.99 -3.22 10.05
N VAL A 115 7.85 -4.06 9.03
CA VAL A 115 6.57 -4.32 8.37
C VAL A 115 6.18 -5.78 8.62
N VAL A 116 5.01 -6.01 9.20
CA VAL A 116 4.47 -7.35 9.48
C VAL A 116 3.17 -7.53 8.71
N HIS A 117 2.95 -8.72 8.16
CA HIS A 117 1.68 -9.06 7.54
C HIS A 117 0.55 -9.10 8.57
N TRP A 118 -0.55 -8.38 8.32
CA TRP A 118 -1.70 -8.40 9.23
C TRP A 118 -2.30 -9.81 9.39
N LYS A 119 -2.29 -10.63 8.33
CA LYS A 119 -2.82 -12.00 8.37
C LYS A 119 -2.11 -12.90 9.38
N ASP A 120 -0.89 -12.53 9.76
CA ASP A 120 -0.05 -13.25 10.71
C ASP A 120 -0.10 -12.58 12.11
N ASP A 121 -0.86 -11.49 12.26
CA ASP A 121 -1.15 -10.85 13.54
C ASP A 121 -2.30 -11.60 14.23
N SER A 122 -2.06 -12.06 15.46
CA SER A 122 -3.07 -12.76 16.25
C SER A 122 -4.19 -11.83 16.74
N ASN A 123 -3.99 -10.52 16.69
CA ASN A 123 -4.97 -9.53 17.15
C ASN A 123 -5.78 -8.99 15.97
N SER A 124 -7.09 -9.27 15.94
CA SER A 124 -7.99 -8.62 15.00
C SER A 124 -8.04 -7.11 15.25
N LEU A 125 -8.23 -6.31 14.19
CA LEU A 125 -8.75 -4.95 14.34
C LEU A 125 -9.97 -4.97 15.27
N LYS A 126 -10.08 -4.00 16.18
CA LYS A 126 -11.18 -3.96 17.15
C LYS A 126 -12.53 -4.05 16.44
N GLN A 127 -13.26 -5.13 16.69
CA GLN A 127 -14.61 -5.33 16.17
C GLN A 127 -15.59 -4.52 17.01
N ILE A 128 -16.14 -3.44 16.45
CA ILE A 128 -17.06 -2.55 17.15
C ILE A 128 -18.44 -2.63 16.49
N CYS A 129 -19.46 -2.71 17.32
CA CYS A 129 -20.86 -2.61 16.90
C CYS A 129 -21.49 -1.35 17.48
N LEU A 130 -22.02 -0.49 16.62
CA LEU A 130 -22.71 0.74 17.04
C LEU A 130 -24.22 0.51 16.91
N VAL A 131 -24.96 0.67 17.99
CA VAL A 131 -26.43 0.48 18.03
C VAL A 131 -27.10 1.71 18.64
N ASP A 132 -28.26 2.11 18.11
CA ASP A 132 -29.04 3.21 18.66
C ASP A 132 -30.07 2.75 19.71
N VAL A 133 -30.36 1.45 19.79
CA VAL A 133 -31.27 0.83 20.75
C VAL A 133 -30.53 -0.09 21.72
N GLU A 134 -31.11 -0.29 22.91
CA GLU A 134 -30.58 -1.27 23.86
C GLU A 134 -30.56 -2.66 23.24
N THR A 135 -29.39 -3.29 23.23
CA THR A 135 -29.14 -4.57 22.58
C THR A 135 -28.27 -5.42 23.50
N ALA A 136 -28.55 -6.73 23.56
CA ALA A 136 -27.71 -7.66 24.29
C ALA A 136 -26.27 -7.66 23.72
N PRO A 137 -25.23 -7.63 24.56
CA PRO A 137 -23.86 -7.65 24.09
C PRO A 137 -23.49 -9.03 23.50
N ASP A 138 -22.73 -9.03 22.41
CA ASP A 138 -22.10 -10.24 21.87
C ASP A 138 -20.63 -10.24 22.32
N PRO A 139 -20.11 -11.32 22.93
CA PRO A 139 -18.73 -11.36 23.43
C PRO A 139 -17.68 -11.20 22.32
N ARG A 140 -18.04 -11.38 21.05
CA ARG A 140 -17.14 -11.17 19.91
C ARG A 140 -16.87 -9.70 19.65
N TRP A 141 -17.82 -8.81 19.96
CA TRP A 141 -17.81 -7.41 19.53
C TRP A 141 -17.89 -6.46 20.72
N THR A 142 -17.18 -5.34 20.65
CA THR A 142 -17.43 -4.23 21.58
C THR A 142 -18.68 -3.48 21.12
N THR A 143 -19.82 -3.73 21.77
CA THR A 143 -21.08 -3.02 21.48
C THR A 143 -21.14 -1.68 22.19
N ILE A 144 -21.39 -0.60 21.43
CA ILE A 144 -21.57 0.76 21.94
C ILE A 144 -23.02 1.18 21.70
N ILE A 145 -23.77 1.42 22.79
CA ILE A 145 -25.17 1.85 22.76
C ILE A 145 -25.21 3.38 22.71
N CYS A 146 -25.59 3.93 21.56
CA CYS A 146 -25.61 5.36 21.27
C CYS A 146 -26.91 6.06 21.68
N LYS A 147 -27.97 5.31 22.00
CA LYS A 147 -29.32 5.77 22.41
C LYS A 147 -30.14 6.49 21.35
N ASN A 148 -29.51 7.08 20.33
CA ASN A 148 -30.20 7.73 19.21
C ASN A 148 -29.30 7.79 17.97
N GLN A 149 -29.93 8.09 16.83
CA GLN A 149 -29.27 8.12 15.52
C GLN A 149 -28.22 9.23 15.39
N VAL A 150 -28.39 10.39 16.07
CA VAL A 150 -27.41 11.48 16.06
C VAL A 150 -26.11 11.03 16.71
N ASN A 151 -26.21 10.42 17.89
CA ASN A 151 -25.06 9.90 18.62
C ASN A 151 -24.43 8.71 17.91
N LEU A 152 -25.23 7.88 17.22
CA LEU A 152 -24.71 6.78 16.40
C LEU A 152 -23.81 7.32 15.29
N LEU A 153 -24.26 8.34 14.55
CA LEU A 153 -23.43 8.97 13.51
C LEU A 153 -22.18 9.64 14.11
N LYS A 154 -22.30 10.29 15.28
CA LYS A 154 -21.15 10.87 15.97
C LYS A 154 -20.13 9.82 16.41
N ALA A 155 -20.59 8.71 16.98
CA ALA A 155 -19.74 7.59 17.39
C ALA A 155 -19.02 6.97 16.18
N PHE A 156 -19.75 6.75 15.09
CA PHE A 156 -19.17 6.30 13.81
C PHE A 156 -18.07 7.25 13.34
N THR A 157 -18.31 8.55 13.31
CA THR A 157 -17.32 9.55 12.90
C THR A 157 -16.08 9.57 13.80
N LEU A 158 -16.26 9.50 15.12
CA LEU A 158 -15.13 9.49 16.06
C LEU A 158 -14.29 8.23 15.89
N TYR A 159 -14.94 7.07 15.71
CA TYR A 159 -14.24 5.83 15.42
C TYR A 159 -13.49 5.91 14.08
N TRP A 160 -14.12 6.47 13.04
CA TRP A 160 -13.49 6.71 11.75
C TRP A 160 -12.23 7.57 11.85
N LYS A 161 -12.30 8.65 12.62
CA LYS A 161 -11.17 9.55 12.91
C LYS A 161 -10.04 8.80 13.60
N LEU A 162 -10.38 7.92 14.54
CA LEU A 162 -9.42 7.13 15.33
C LEU A 162 -8.71 6.08 14.47
N LEU A 163 -9.40 5.51 13.49
CA LEU A 163 -8.80 4.58 12.52
C LEU A 163 -7.84 5.28 11.56
N ALA A 164 -8.03 6.58 11.29
CA ALA A 164 -7.22 7.37 10.36
C ALA A 164 -6.99 6.63 9.03
N LEU A 165 -8.06 6.10 8.44
CA LEU A 165 -8.00 5.27 7.23
C LEU A 165 -7.49 6.09 6.03
N ASP A 166 -6.49 5.56 5.34
CA ASP A 166 -6.08 6.06 4.02
C ASP A 166 -6.93 5.44 2.90
N ILE A 167 -7.35 4.18 3.06
CA ILE A 167 -8.10 3.41 2.06
C ILE A 167 -9.28 2.70 2.73
N GLN A 168 -10.49 2.85 2.20
CA GLN A 168 -11.64 1.98 2.50
C GLN A 168 -11.97 1.15 1.28
N ILE A 169 -12.24 -0.13 1.49
CA ILE A 169 -12.77 -1.03 0.49
C ILE A 169 -14.12 -1.55 0.99
N GLY A 170 -15.12 -1.59 0.11
CA GLY A 170 -16.34 -2.36 0.37
C GLY A 170 -17.26 -2.38 -0.84
N PHE A 171 -18.32 -3.18 -0.72
CA PHE A 171 -19.19 -3.50 -1.84
C PHE A 171 -20.35 -2.50 -1.92
N ASN A 172 -20.45 -1.77 -3.02
CA ASN A 172 -21.46 -0.73 -3.25
C ASN A 172 -21.56 0.36 -2.15
N ASN A 173 -20.47 0.60 -1.41
CA ASN A 173 -20.37 1.63 -0.39
C ASN A 173 -20.67 3.01 -0.94
N SER A 174 -20.21 3.28 -2.18
CA SER A 174 -20.30 4.62 -2.75
C SER A 174 -21.75 4.98 -3.07
N GLN A 175 -22.54 4.06 -3.62
CA GLN A 175 -23.91 4.35 -4.02
C GLN A 175 -24.94 4.09 -2.92
N TYR A 176 -24.63 3.20 -1.96
CA TYR A 176 -25.54 2.83 -0.88
C TYR A 176 -25.11 3.44 0.47
N ASP A 177 -24.05 2.92 1.11
CA ASP A 177 -23.71 3.25 2.50
C ASP A 177 -23.39 4.74 2.69
N TRP A 178 -22.46 5.28 1.91
CA TRP A 178 -22.08 6.69 2.03
C TRP A 178 -23.21 7.62 1.63
N ARG A 179 -24.00 7.26 0.62
CA ARG A 179 -25.21 8.01 0.26
C ARG A 179 -26.19 8.03 1.44
N PHE A 180 -26.45 6.89 2.06
CA PHE A 180 -27.33 6.81 3.22
C PHE A 180 -26.81 7.64 4.39
N ILE A 181 -25.53 7.47 4.75
CA ILE A 181 -24.88 8.20 5.84
C ILE A 181 -24.94 9.71 5.62
N VAL A 182 -24.57 10.20 4.43
CA VAL A 182 -24.54 11.63 4.13
C VAL A 182 -25.95 12.24 4.13
N GLU A 183 -26.91 11.59 3.48
CA GLU A 183 -28.29 12.09 3.46
C GLU A 183 -28.92 12.05 4.86
N LYS A 184 -28.61 11.05 5.68
CA LYS A 184 -29.08 10.95 7.07
C LYS A 184 -28.43 12.02 7.94
N ALA A 185 -27.12 12.21 7.85
CA ALA A 185 -26.37 13.24 8.58
C ALA A 185 -26.85 14.65 8.22
N LYS A 186 -27.19 14.88 6.94
CA LYS A 186 -27.78 16.13 6.47
C LYS A 186 -29.14 16.38 7.12
N LYS A 187 -30.05 15.40 7.10
CA LYS A 187 -31.38 15.51 7.72
C LYS A 187 -31.30 15.76 9.23
N LEU A 188 -30.29 15.20 9.90
CA LEU A 188 -30.07 15.34 11.34
C LEU A 188 -29.20 16.56 11.72
N GLY A 189 -28.74 17.36 10.74
CA GLY A 189 -27.96 18.58 11.00
C GLY A 189 -26.54 18.33 11.52
N VAL A 190 -25.97 17.15 11.30
CA VAL A 190 -24.63 16.78 11.82
C VAL A 190 -23.55 16.62 10.74
N LEU A 191 -23.90 16.73 9.46
CA LEU A 191 -22.97 16.49 8.35
C LEU A 191 -21.70 17.36 8.39
N GLU A 192 -21.85 18.67 8.67
CA GLU A 192 -20.69 19.57 8.75
C GLU A 192 -19.74 19.19 9.88
N TRP A 193 -20.29 18.91 11.06
CA TRP A 193 -19.49 18.43 12.19
C TRP A 193 -18.78 17.12 11.84
N MET A 194 -19.48 16.16 11.23
CA MET A 194 -18.91 14.87 10.84
C MET A 194 -17.73 15.04 9.89
N TYR A 195 -17.91 15.82 8.82
CA TYR A 195 -16.87 16.09 7.84
C TYR A 195 -15.64 16.74 8.48
N ASN A 196 -15.83 17.72 9.36
CA ASN A 196 -14.74 18.44 10.01
C ASN A 196 -13.98 17.61 11.06
N GLN A 197 -14.54 16.48 11.51
CA GLN A 197 -13.80 15.53 12.38
C GLN A 197 -12.85 14.63 11.61
N ILE A 198 -13.19 14.25 10.38
CA ILE A 198 -12.47 13.24 9.59
C ILE A 198 -11.64 13.83 8.45
N SER A 199 -11.94 15.07 8.02
CA SER A 199 -11.19 15.77 6.99
C SER A 199 -10.00 16.53 7.58
N LEU A 200 -8.84 16.43 6.94
CA LEU A 200 -7.66 17.26 7.23
C LEU A 200 -7.92 18.76 6.94
N LYS A 201 -8.89 19.06 6.08
CA LYS A 201 -9.27 20.42 5.68
C LYS A 201 -10.73 20.66 6.05
N PRO A 202 -11.01 21.41 7.14
CA PRO A 202 -12.37 21.77 7.50
C PRO A 202 -13.07 22.55 6.39
N SER A 203 -14.40 22.43 6.32
CA SER A 203 -15.21 23.10 5.31
C SER A 203 -16.63 23.37 5.83
N SER A 204 -17.33 24.32 5.22
CA SER A 204 -18.72 24.63 5.57
C SER A 204 -19.69 23.66 4.90
N LEU A 205 -20.89 23.48 5.48
CA LEU A 205 -21.91 22.59 4.91
C LEU A 205 -22.19 22.86 3.43
N GLU A 206 -22.29 24.13 3.04
CA GLU A 206 -22.52 24.55 1.65
C GLU A 206 -21.39 24.06 0.72
N LYS A 207 -20.12 24.26 1.12
CA LYS A 207 -18.96 23.83 0.35
C LYS A 207 -18.84 22.30 0.29
N ILE A 208 -19.17 21.61 1.38
CA ILE A 208 -19.18 20.13 1.43
C ILE A 208 -20.17 19.59 0.40
N LEU A 209 -21.42 20.06 0.43
CA LEU A 209 -22.45 19.61 -0.50
C LEU A 209 -22.14 20.00 -1.95
N LYS A 210 -21.57 21.19 -2.16
CA LYS A 210 -21.25 21.68 -3.49
C LYS A 210 -20.06 20.97 -4.12
N TRP A 211 -18.98 20.74 -3.37
CA TRP A 211 -17.69 20.31 -3.95
C TRP A 211 -17.25 18.92 -3.53
N GLN A 212 -17.59 18.50 -2.32
CA GLN A 212 -17.09 17.24 -1.75
C GLN A 212 -18.09 16.10 -1.94
N TYR A 213 -19.38 16.37 -2.13
CA TYR A 213 -20.40 15.35 -2.33
C TYR A 213 -21.07 15.43 -3.70
N GLN A 214 -20.27 15.20 -4.74
CA GLN A 214 -20.71 15.29 -6.14
C GLN A 214 -20.78 13.92 -6.82
N TYR A 215 -21.65 13.82 -7.82
CA TYR A 215 -21.61 12.71 -8.78
C TYR A 215 -20.44 12.95 -9.74
N SER A 216 -19.45 12.05 -9.74
CA SER A 216 -18.26 12.21 -10.57
C SER A 216 -17.89 10.91 -11.27
N ALA A 217 -17.33 11.05 -12.48
CA ALA A 217 -16.69 9.96 -13.19
C ALA A 217 -15.38 9.60 -12.49
N ILE A 218 -15.24 8.31 -12.18
CA ILE A 218 -14.03 7.68 -11.67
C ILE A 218 -13.55 6.78 -12.80
N LYS A 219 -12.35 7.06 -13.31
CA LYS A 219 -11.77 6.24 -14.37
C LYS A 219 -11.32 4.91 -13.78
N VAL A 220 -11.94 3.82 -14.23
CA VAL A 220 -11.56 2.45 -13.86
C VAL A 220 -11.09 1.74 -15.13
N ASN A 221 -9.77 1.66 -15.32
CA ASN A 221 -9.13 1.18 -16.54
C ASN A 221 -9.55 1.98 -17.80
N ASN A 222 -10.18 1.29 -18.77
CA ASN A 222 -10.63 1.85 -20.05
C ASN A 222 -12.11 2.30 -20.02
N ARG A 223 -12.77 2.28 -18.86
CA ARG A 223 -14.17 2.68 -18.71
C ARG A 223 -14.32 3.69 -17.58
N ASP A 224 -15.25 4.60 -17.75
CA ASP A 224 -15.63 5.54 -16.70
C ASP A 224 -16.77 4.95 -15.88
N PHE A 225 -16.60 4.94 -14.56
CA PHE A 225 -17.62 4.56 -13.60
C PHE A 225 -18.11 5.81 -12.89
N HIS A 226 -19.41 6.06 -12.89
CA HIS A 226 -19.96 7.24 -12.23
C HIS A 226 -20.49 6.90 -10.84
N SER A 227 -20.02 7.63 -9.84
CA SER A 227 -20.47 7.46 -8.46
C SER A 227 -20.58 8.79 -7.71
N LYS A 228 -21.54 8.85 -6.77
CA LYS A 228 -21.69 9.94 -5.80
C LYS A 228 -21.06 9.48 -4.49
N HIS A 229 -19.90 10.02 -4.13
CA HIS A 229 -19.28 9.73 -2.83
C HIS A 229 -18.86 11.03 -2.14
N LEU A 230 -18.69 10.95 -0.83
CA LEU A 230 -18.12 12.04 -0.05
C LEU A 230 -16.59 12.01 -0.22
N LYS A 231 -16.05 12.99 -0.92
CA LYS A 231 -14.61 13.20 -1.08
C LYS A 231 -14.04 13.77 0.22
N ILE A 232 -13.15 13.03 0.84
CA ILE A 232 -12.46 13.43 2.07
C ILE A 232 -10.97 13.49 1.72
N PRO A 233 -10.32 14.66 1.81
CA PRO A 233 -8.89 14.77 1.52
C PRO A 233 -8.04 13.83 2.36
N GLY A 234 -7.13 13.08 1.72
CA GLY A 234 -6.26 12.09 2.38
C GLY A 234 -6.85 10.69 2.44
N TYR A 235 -8.06 10.48 1.91
CA TYR A 235 -8.76 9.21 1.98
C TYR A 235 -9.25 8.76 0.59
N VAL A 236 -9.05 7.48 0.28
CA VAL A 236 -9.45 6.84 -0.98
C VAL A 236 -10.50 5.78 -0.71
N ALA A 237 -11.72 6.01 -1.20
CA ALA A 237 -12.76 4.99 -1.22
C ALA A 237 -12.63 4.14 -2.49
N ILE A 238 -12.49 2.84 -2.32
CA ILE A 238 -12.56 1.84 -3.39
C ILE A 238 -13.90 1.12 -3.24
N ASP A 239 -14.75 1.31 -4.25
CA ASP A 239 -16.01 0.61 -4.35
C ASP A 239 -15.83 -0.65 -5.21
N VAL A 240 -16.29 -1.79 -4.70
CA VAL A 240 -16.23 -3.10 -5.37
C VAL A 240 -17.62 -3.51 -5.85
#